data_AF-A0A357YZ04-F1
#
_entry.id   AF-A0A357YZ04-F1
#
_cell.length_a   1.000
_cell.length_b   1.000
_cell.length_c   1.000
_cell.angle_alpha   90.00
_cell.angle_beta   90.00
_cell.angle_gamma   90.00
#
_symmetry.space_group_name_H-M   'P 1'
#
loop_
_entity.id
_entity.type
_entity.pdbx_description
1 polymer ?
#
loop_
_entity_poly.entity_id
_entity_poly.type
_entity_poly.pdbx_seq_one_letter_code
_entity_poly.pdbx_strand_id
1 'polypeptide(L)'
;MNFTATLNSMGQGLCYALVSILFIFLAKKMDDWRTKDFDDDRHIDDGNVAVGLRRAGLYLGIAIGMIGPLSGDSAGFRTDMLYLLVDGVIITGCLFFSRFLNDFIMMGRINNDRECVKVFILGGGRTTTGNTALGMVEAGMYIATGCILNGSMSGGGGSFIQSLGSALLFFVLGQIVLLTFGLVYELTNPFNVRDEIKRNNLAAGIGLAGILVALGIILKSSLSGPFTGWVNDIIGFFVYTVFGMVLLLGFSALVDRFLLPTTNIATEIKEDQNVAALVVVQATIIAVALIIAHAI
;
A
#
# COMPACT_ATOMS: atom_id res chain seq x y z
N MET A 1 27.38 -2.42 -28.87
CA MET A 1 27.03 -1.80 -27.58
C MET A 1 28.13 -0.83 -27.20
N ASN A 2 27.82 0.44 -26.93
CA ASN A 2 28.81 1.43 -26.53
C ASN A 2 29.00 1.34 -25.00
N PHE A 3 30.11 0.74 -24.57
CA PHE A 3 30.42 0.49 -23.15
C PHE A 3 30.33 1.76 -22.30
N THR A 4 30.75 2.91 -22.82
CA THR A 4 30.68 4.21 -22.15
C THR A 4 29.23 4.65 -21.92
N ALA A 5 28.33 4.41 -22.88
CA ALA A 5 26.92 4.75 -22.74
C ALA A 5 26.24 3.87 -21.67
N THR A 6 26.59 2.58 -21.63
CA THR A 6 26.11 1.66 -20.59
C THR A 6 26.60 2.05 -19.20
N LEU A 7 27.88 2.42 -19.04
CA LEU A 7 28.40 2.90 -17.76
C LEU A 7 27.69 4.18 -17.30
N ASN A 8 27.42 5.10 -18.22
CA ASN A 8 26.69 6.33 -17.91
C ASN A 8 25.26 6.04 -17.45
N SER A 9 24.51 5.15 -18.12
CA SER A 9 23.15 4.81 -17.70
C SER A 9 23.12 4.09 -16.35
N MET A 10 24.09 3.21 -16.07
CA MET A 10 24.25 2.58 -14.75
C MET A 10 24.53 3.62 -13.66
N GLY A 11 25.39 4.61 -13.94
CA GLY A 11 25.68 5.71 -13.02
C GLY A 11 24.43 6.56 -12.72
N GLN A 12 23.62 6.86 -13.73
CA GLN A 12 22.34 7.57 -13.56
C GLN A 12 21.34 6.75 -12.73
N GLY A 13 21.22 5.44 -13.01
CA GLY A 13 20.37 4.54 -12.23
C GLY A 13 20.76 4.47 -10.75
N LEU A 14 22.06 4.47 -10.44
CA LEU A 14 22.55 4.57 -9.06
C LEU A 14 22.11 5.87 -8.39
N CYS A 15 22.22 7.02 -9.09
CA CYS A 15 21.78 8.29 -8.56
C CYS A 15 20.27 8.31 -8.26
N TYR A 16 19.44 7.78 -9.15
CA TYR A 16 18.00 7.65 -8.91
C TYR A 16 17.69 6.79 -7.68
N ALA A 17 18.36 5.64 -7.55
CA ALA A 17 18.20 4.77 -6.38
C ALA A 17 18.62 5.46 -5.08
N LEU A 18 19.71 6.23 -5.08
CA LEU A 18 20.17 6.98 -3.91
C LEU A 18 19.17 8.07 -3.49
N VAL A 19 18.52 8.74 -4.45
CA VAL A 19 17.45 9.70 -4.14
C VAL A 19 16.23 8.99 -3.55
N SER A 20 15.84 7.82 -4.08
CA SER A 20 14.74 7.05 -3.47
C SER A 20 15.05 6.61 -2.04
N ILE A 21 16.28 6.17 -1.78
CA ILE A 21 16.74 5.81 -0.43
C ILE A 21 16.75 7.04 0.48
N LEU A 22 17.13 8.22 -0.02
CA LEU A 22 17.06 9.48 0.73
C LEU A 22 15.63 9.76 1.21
N PHE A 23 14.61 9.57 0.37
CA PHE A 23 13.21 9.77 0.78
C PHE A 23 12.74 8.78 1.84
N ILE A 24 13.19 7.51 1.78
CA ILE A 24 12.93 6.54 2.85
C ILE A 24 13.54 7.03 4.17
N PHE A 25 14.78 7.55 4.15
CA PHE A 25 15.43 8.10 5.34
C PHE A 25 14.72 9.36 5.86
N LEU A 26 14.30 10.27 4.97
CA LEU A 26 13.53 11.45 5.35
C LEU A 26 12.18 11.06 5.97
N ALA A 27 11.49 10.07 5.41
CA ALA A 27 10.24 9.58 5.95
C ALA A 27 10.40 8.93 7.33
N LYS A 28 11.49 8.19 7.57
CA LYS A 28 11.85 7.72 8.92
C LYS A 28 11.92 8.90 9.90
N LYS A 29 12.71 9.93 9.56
CA LYS A 29 12.89 11.11 10.41
C LYS A 29 11.57 11.88 10.65
N MET A 30 10.70 11.92 9.64
CA MET A 30 9.38 12.53 9.76
C MET A 30 8.45 11.73 10.68
N ASP A 31 8.44 10.40 10.58
CA ASP A 31 7.61 9.56 11.48
C ASP A 31 8.15 9.62 12.92
N ASP A 32 9.48 9.58 13.12
CA ASP A 32 10.13 9.81 14.44
C ASP A 32 9.72 11.15 15.06
N TRP A 33 9.66 12.21 14.24
CA TRP A 33 9.23 13.53 14.70
C TRP A 33 7.73 13.58 15.00
N ARG A 34 6.92 12.71 14.40
CA ARG A 34 5.47 12.63 14.62
C ARG A 34 5.15 11.81 15.88
N THR A 35 5.83 10.69 16.11
CA THR A 35 5.65 9.80 17.26
C THR A 35 6.42 10.24 18.50
N LYS A 36 6.47 11.55 18.82
CA LYS A 36 7.27 12.04 19.98
C LYS A 36 6.92 11.41 21.33
N ASP A 37 5.73 10.82 21.44
CA ASP A 37 5.25 10.16 22.64
C ASP A 37 5.96 8.82 22.91
N PHE A 38 6.60 8.20 21.90
CA PHE A 38 7.39 6.97 22.07
C PHE A 38 8.50 6.81 21.03
N ASP A 39 9.62 6.20 21.44
CA ASP A 39 10.77 5.96 20.56
C ASP A 39 10.54 4.70 19.70
N ASP A 40 10.18 4.90 18.44
CA ASP A 40 9.98 3.83 17.47
C ASP A 40 11.21 2.92 17.32
N ASP A 41 12.44 3.48 17.29
CA ASP A 41 13.67 2.70 17.09
C ASP A 41 13.87 1.76 18.28
N ARG A 42 13.66 2.27 19.50
CA ARG A 42 13.68 1.44 20.72
C ARG A 42 12.62 0.35 20.68
N HIS A 43 11.40 0.65 20.24
CA HIS A 43 10.35 -0.36 20.14
C HIS A 43 10.71 -1.47 19.14
N ILE A 44 11.38 -1.13 18.04
CA ILE A 44 11.86 -2.12 17.06
C ILE A 44 12.98 -2.97 17.67
N ASP A 45 13.93 -2.35 18.37
CA ASP A 45 15.00 -3.06 19.08
C ASP A 45 14.44 -4.01 20.16
N ASP A 46 13.35 -3.62 20.83
CA ASP A 46 12.62 -4.44 21.79
C ASP A 46 11.72 -5.52 21.12
N GLY A 47 11.70 -5.61 19.79
CA GLY A 47 10.99 -6.64 19.04
C GLY A 47 9.51 -6.36 18.77
N ASN A 48 9.06 -5.10 18.83
CA ASN A 48 7.68 -4.71 18.53
C ASN A 48 7.37 -4.84 17.03
N VAL A 49 6.73 -5.95 16.67
CA VAL A 49 6.37 -6.26 15.28
C VAL A 49 5.36 -5.27 14.70
N ALA A 50 4.47 -4.69 15.51
CA ALA A 50 3.47 -3.72 15.02
C ALA A 50 4.14 -2.46 14.46
N VAL A 51 5.11 -1.89 15.21
CA VAL A 51 5.89 -0.72 14.78
C VAL A 51 6.75 -1.09 13.56
N GLY A 52 7.38 -2.27 13.58
CA GLY A 52 8.16 -2.78 12.45
C GLY A 52 7.35 -2.89 11.15
N LEU A 53 6.15 -3.47 11.20
CA LEU A 53 5.26 -3.61 10.05
C LEU A 53 4.83 -2.25 9.49
N ARG A 54 4.45 -1.31 10.36
CA ARG A 54 4.07 0.04 9.93
C ARG A 54 5.19 0.72 9.14
N ARG A 55 6.43 0.64 9.63
CA ARG A 55 7.61 1.20 8.95
C ARG A 55 7.91 0.49 7.65
N ALA A 56 7.88 -0.84 7.66
CA ALA A 56 8.10 -1.64 6.46
C ALA A 56 7.12 -1.24 5.35
N GLY A 57 5.83 -1.09 5.68
CA GLY A 57 4.83 -0.63 4.74
C GLY A 57 5.07 0.78 4.23
N LEU A 58 5.42 1.74 5.10
CA LEU A 58 5.76 3.10 4.69
C LEU A 58 6.94 3.12 3.71
N TYR A 59 8.02 2.38 4.02
CA TYR A 59 9.21 2.32 3.18
C TYR A 59 8.93 1.67 1.83
N LEU A 60 8.18 0.57 1.82
CA LEU A 60 7.73 -0.08 0.59
C LEU A 60 6.78 0.81 -0.21
N GLY A 61 5.86 1.52 0.45
CA GLY A 61 4.95 2.46 -0.19
C GLY A 61 5.69 3.60 -0.91
N ILE A 62 6.71 4.17 -0.27
CA ILE A 62 7.57 5.19 -0.89
C ILE A 62 8.32 4.60 -2.08
N ALA A 63 8.97 3.46 -1.91
CA ALA A 63 9.73 2.81 -2.98
C ALA A 63 8.83 2.49 -4.18
N ILE A 64 7.65 1.91 -3.94
CA ILE A 64 6.68 1.58 -5.00
C ILE A 64 6.18 2.85 -5.67
N GLY A 65 5.82 3.89 -4.93
CA GLY A 65 5.39 5.18 -5.50
C GLY A 65 6.46 5.79 -6.41
N MET A 66 7.73 5.77 -5.98
CA MET A 66 8.84 6.34 -6.74
C MET A 66 9.19 5.57 -8.02
N ILE A 67 8.74 4.33 -8.19
CA ILE A 67 8.87 3.61 -9.46
C ILE A 67 8.09 4.32 -10.57
N GLY A 68 6.99 5.02 -10.27
CA GLY A 68 6.15 5.73 -11.25
C GLY A 68 6.96 6.76 -12.06
N PRO A 69 7.52 7.80 -11.42
CA PRO A 69 8.37 8.80 -12.08
C PRO A 69 9.58 8.22 -12.82
N LEU A 70 10.09 7.06 -12.39
CA LEU A 70 11.24 6.39 -13.00
C LEU A 70 10.88 5.57 -14.25
N SER A 71 9.59 5.36 -14.53
CA SER A 71 9.11 4.54 -15.65
C SER A 71 8.75 5.36 -16.90
N GLY A 72 8.80 6.69 -16.82
CA GLY A 72 8.46 7.60 -17.92
C GLY A 72 9.61 7.84 -18.91
N ASP A 73 9.28 8.54 -20.01
CA ASP A 73 10.27 8.97 -21.00
C ASP A 73 11.28 9.95 -20.38
N SER A 74 12.57 9.76 -20.68
CA SER A 74 13.62 10.64 -20.16
C SER A 74 13.63 11.99 -20.87
N ALA A 75 13.57 13.07 -20.10
CA ALA A 75 13.78 14.46 -20.55
C ALA A 75 15.24 14.91 -20.35
N GLY A 76 16.13 13.95 -20.04
CA GLY A 76 17.53 14.16 -19.71
C GLY A 76 17.77 14.14 -18.21
N PHE A 77 18.92 13.57 -17.82
CA PHE A 77 19.26 13.25 -16.43
C PHE A 77 19.01 14.36 -15.41
N ARG A 78 19.36 15.63 -15.73
CA ARG A 78 19.17 16.75 -14.81
C ARG A 78 17.69 17.04 -14.54
N THR A 79 16.87 16.97 -15.58
CA THR A 79 15.43 17.22 -15.51
C THR A 79 14.74 16.08 -14.78
N ASP A 80 15.06 14.84 -15.15
CA ASP A 80 14.52 13.64 -14.51
C ASP A 80 14.87 13.60 -13.02
N MET A 81 16.09 14.02 -12.65
CA MET A 81 16.50 14.13 -11.24
C MET A 81 15.68 15.18 -10.47
N LEU A 82 15.42 16.34 -11.08
CA LEU A 82 14.58 17.38 -10.46
C LEU A 82 13.14 16.92 -10.30
N TYR A 83 12.57 16.26 -11.31
CA TYR A 83 11.23 15.68 -11.23
C TYR A 83 11.15 14.62 -10.14
N LEU A 84 12.10 13.68 -10.09
CA LEU A 84 12.17 12.66 -9.05
C LEU A 84 12.23 13.25 -7.63
N LEU A 85 12.97 14.35 -7.44
CA LEU A 85 13.02 15.06 -6.15
C LEU A 85 11.66 15.67 -5.78
N VAL A 86 10.99 16.33 -6.72
CA VAL A 86 9.67 16.92 -6.47
C VAL A 86 8.64 15.83 -6.22
N ASP A 87 8.64 14.79 -7.04
CA ASP A 87 7.74 13.65 -6.92
C ASP A 87 7.96 12.90 -5.61
N GLY A 88 9.20 12.72 -5.17
CA GLY A 88 9.50 12.13 -3.86
C GLY A 88 8.88 12.91 -2.69
N VAL A 89 8.87 14.25 -2.75
CA VAL A 89 8.21 15.09 -1.73
C VAL A 89 6.69 14.87 -1.77
N ILE A 90 6.10 14.84 -2.97
CA ILE A 90 4.66 14.63 -3.16
C ILE A 90 4.25 13.25 -2.69
N ILE A 91 4.94 12.19 -3.13
CA ILE A 91 4.70 10.79 -2.74
C ILE A 91 4.74 10.66 -1.22
N THR A 92 5.79 11.19 -0.58
CA THR A 92 5.94 11.15 0.87
C THR A 92 4.77 11.88 1.56
N GLY A 93 4.44 13.09 1.10
CA GLY A 93 3.31 13.87 1.63
C GLY A 93 1.97 13.15 1.48
N CYS A 94 1.71 12.57 0.30
CA CYS A 94 0.51 11.80 0.00
C CYS A 94 0.39 10.54 0.86
N LEU A 95 1.49 9.83 1.15
CA LEU A 95 1.48 8.67 2.04
C LEU A 95 1.13 9.06 3.48
N PHE A 96 1.71 10.14 4.00
CA PHE A 96 1.34 10.66 5.34
C PHE A 96 -0.11 11.17 5.38
N PHE A 97 -0.59 11.80 4.30
CA PHE A 97 -1.98 12.22 4.20
C PHE A 97 -2.95 11.04 4.11
N SER A 98 -2.62 10.02 3.31
CA SER A 98 -3.39 8.76 3.21
C SER A 98 -3.51 8.10 4.58
N ARG A 99 -2.41 8.03 5.35
CA ARG A 99 -2.44 7.53 6.73
C ARG A 99 -3.49 8.26 7.59
N PHE A 100 -3.49 9.59 7.59
CA PHE A 100 -4.48 10.37 8.33
C PHE A 100 -5.93 10.01 7.93
N LEU A 101 -6.20 9.87 6.64
CA LEU A 101 -7.51 9.44 6.14
C LEU A 101 -7.86 8.02 6.59
N ASN A 102 -6.89 7.09 6.56
CA ASN A 102 -7.10 5.71 6.98
C ASN A 102 -7.38 5.61 8.48
N ASP A 103 -6.62 6.33 9.31
CA ASP A 103 -6.81 6.36 10.76
C ASP A 103 -8.20 6.91 11.11
N PHE A 104 -8.67 7.92 10.38
CA PHE A 104 -9.98 8.53 10.61
C PHE A 104 -11.15 7.69 10.06
N ILE A 105 -11.05 7.17 8.84
CA ILE A 105 -12.17 6.51 8.13
C ILE A 105 -12.15 5.00 8.35
N MET A 106 -11.02 4.38 8.01
CA MET A 106 -10.86 2.92 8.03
C MET A 106 -10.75 2.40 9.47
N MET A 107 -9.97 3.08 10.32
CA MET A 107 -9.71 2.66 11.70
C MET A 107 -10.30 3.63 12.74
N GLY A 108 -11.29 4.45 12.37
CA GLY A 108 -11.81 5.57 13.18
C GLY A 108 -12.33 5.28 14.59
N ARG A 109 -12.38 4.03 15.03
CA ARG A 109 -12.72 3.62 16.41
C ARG A 109 -11.51 3.15 17.22
N ILE A 110 -10.31 3.34 16.69
CA ILE A 110 -9.03 2.87 17.21
C ILE A 110 -8.07 4.05 17.21
N ASN A 111 -7.31 4.22 18.30
CA ASN A 111 -6.18 5.13 18.28
C ASN A 111 -4.94 4.34 17.87
N ASN A 112 -4.53 4.48 16.61
CA ASN A 112 -3.53 3.59 16.04
C ASN A 112 -2.17 3.69 16.73
N ASP A 113 -1.70 4.92 16.98
CA ASP A 113 -0.42 5.15 17.64
C ASP A 113 -0.40 4.52 19.05
N ARG A 114 -1.50 4.63 19.81
CA ARG A 114 -1.61 3.98 21.13
C ARG A 114 -1.66 2.46 21.04
N GLU A 115 -2.40 1.90 20.09
CA GLU A 115 -2.47 0.45 19.90
C GLU A 115 -1.12 -0.16 19.51
N CYS A 116 -0.25 0.60 18.83
CA CYS A 116 1.08 0.13 18.44
C CYS A 116 2.05 -0.05 19.61
N VAL A 117 1.81 0.57 20.76
CA VAL A 117 2.66 0.43 21.97
C VAL A 117 1.91 -0.21 23.13
N LYS A 118 0.65 -0.59 22.92
CA LYS A 118 -0.18 -1.23 23.92
C LYS A 118 0.34 -2.64 24.26
N VAL A 119 0.33 -2.97 25.53
CA VAL A 119 0.69 -4.31 26.01
C VAL A 119 -0.54 -5.21 26.01
N PHE A 120 -0.43 -6.35 25.36
CA PHE A 120 -1.43 -7.41 25.31
C PHE A 120 -0.99 -8.58 26.19
N ILE A 121 -1.92 -9.15 26.94
CA ILE A 121 -1.70 -10.36 27.75
C ILE A 121 -2.21 -11.56 26.94
N LEU A 122 -1.29 -12.46 26.62
CA LEU A 122 -1.55 -13.72 25.91
C LEU A 122 -1.83 -14.84 26.91
N GLY A 123 -2.29 -15.99 26.39
CA GLY A 123 -2.47 -17.21 27.18
C GLY A 123 -1.19 -17.61 27.93
N GLY A 124 -1.34 -18.04 29.18
CA GLY A 124 -0.21 -18.45 30.03
C GLY A 124 0.61 -17.31 30.64
N GLY A 125 0.08 -16.08 30.65
CA GLY A 125 0.69 -14.93 31.33
C GLY A 125 1.83 -14.26 30.55
N ARG A 126 2.07 -14.67 29.30
CA ARG A 126 3.01 -13.99 28.40
C ARG A 126 2.43 -12.64 27.97
N THR A 127 3.28 -11.64 27.80
CA THR A 127 2.88 -10.35 27.24
C THR A 127 3.49 -10.16 25.86
N THR A 128 2.80 -9.44 25.00
CA THR A 128 3.34 -8.92 23.74
C THR A 128 3.02 -7.44 23.63
N THR A 129 3.90 -6.67 23.01
CA THR A 129 3.74 -5.22 22.83
C THR A 129 3.38 -4.93 21.40
N GLY A 130 2.34 -4.12 21.21
CA GLY A 130 1.90 -3.63 19.93
C GLY A 130 0.85 -4.51 19.25
N ASN A 131 -0.15 -3.86 18.70
CA ASN A 131 -1.19 -4.48 17.90
C ASN A 131 -0.63 -4.83 16.51
N THR A 132 -0.13 -6.05 16.35
CA THR A 132 0.49 -6.55 15.12
C THR A 132 -0.53 -6.63 13.98
N ALA A 133 -1.80 -6.95 14.29
CA ALA A 133 -2.87 -6.94 13.29
C ALA A 133 -3.06 -5.54 12.69
N LEU A 134 -3.09 -4.51 13.53
CA LEU A 134 -3.17 -3.12 13.08
C LEU A 134 -1.94 -2.71 12.27
N GLY A 135 -0.73 -3.02 12.76
CA GLY A 135 0.51 -2.74 12.05
C GLY A 135 0.54 -3.37 10.65
N MET A 136 -0.02 -4.58 10.49
CA MET A 136 -0.15 -5.24 9.19
C MET A 136 -1.13 -4.50 8.26
N VAL A 137 -2.27 -4.02 8.77
CA VAL A 137 -3.24 -3.24 7.99
C VAL A 137 -2.63 -1.91 7.54
N GLU A 138 -1.96 -1.19 8.45
CA GLU A 138 -1.24 0.04 8.10
C GLU A 138 -0.19 -0.24 7.02
N ALA A 139 0.52 -1.36 7.13
CA ALA A 139 1.51 -1.75 6.13
C ALA A 139 0.89 -1.97 4.75
N GLY A 140 -0.21 -2.73 4.69
CA GLY A 140 -0.94 -2.98 3.45
C GLY A 140 -1.50 -1.70 2.83
N MET A 141 -1.98 -0.77 3.66
CA MET A 141 -2.47 0.54 3.20
C MET A 141 -1.37 1.38 2.56
N TYR A 142 -0.19 1.48 3.18
CA TYR A 142 0.92 2.21 2.59
C TYR A 142 1.39 1.60 1.27
N ILE A 143 1.45 0.27 1.20
CA ILE A 143 1.81 -0.44 -0.05
C ILE A 143 0.76 -0.15 -1.14
N ALA A 144 -0.52 -0.26 -0.81
CA ALA A 144 -1.61 0.02 -1.75
C ALA A 144 -1.62 1.48 -2.22
N THR A 145 -1.44 2.44 -1.32
CA THR A 145 -1.29 3.86 -1.67
C THR A 145 -0.03 4.09 -2.52
N GLY A 146 1.08 3.41 -2.23
CA GLY A 146 2.28 3.43 -3.05
C GLY A 146 2.00 2.95 -4.49
N CYS A 147 1.23 1.88 -4.66
CA CYS A 147 0.78 1.41 -5.97
C CYS A 147 -0.08 2.46 -6.70
N ILE A 148 -1.01 3.12 -6.01
CA ILE A 148 -1.85 4.19 -6.58
C ILE A 148 -0.97 5.35 -7.07
N LEU A 149 -0.03 5.80 -6.24
CA LEU A 149 0.91 6.88 -6.59
C LEU A 149 1.83 6.49 -7.75
N ASN A 150 2.27 5.23 -7.79
CA ASN A 150 3.03 4.71 -8.92
C ASN A 150 2.24 4.85 -10.23
N GLY A 151 1.00 4.37 -10.25
CA GLY A 151 0.14 4.47 -11.43
C GLY A 151 -0.08 5.92 -11.84
N SER A 152 -0.48 6.78 -10.90
CA SER A 152 -0.83 8.18 -11.17
C SER A 152 0.36 9.06 -11.60
N MET A 153 1.60 8.63 -11.31
CA MET A 153 2.83 9.36 -11.63
C MET A 153 3.66 8.69 -12.74
N SER A 154 3.17 7.58 -13.31
CA SER A 154 3.82 6.89 -14.44
C SER A 154 3.43 7.43 -15.81
N GLY A 155 2.40 8.29 -15.87
CA GLY A 155 1.84 8.80 -17.12
C GLY A 155 2.73 9.84 -17.80
N GLY A 156 2.91 9.69 -19.12
CA GLY A 156 3.61 10.65 -19.97
C GLY A 156 2.67 11.63 -20.67
N GLY A 157 3.22 12.78 -21.06
CA GLY A 157 2.54 13.81 -21.84
C GLY A 157 2.00 14.98 -21.02
N GLY A 158 1.89 16.15 -21.67
CA GLY A 158 1.44 17.39 -21.04
C GLY A 158 2.57 18.23 -20.45
N SER A 159 2.20 19.35 -19.82
CA SER A 159 3.15 20.18 -19.08
C SER A 159 3.38 19.62 -17.67
N PHE A 160 4.49 19.99 -17.03
CA PHE A 160 4.78 19.61 -15.63
C PHE A 160 3.59 19.86 -14.68
N ILE A 161 2.89 20.99 -14.85
CA ILE A 161 1.72 21.34 -14.03
C ILE A 161 0.54 20.38 -14.29
N GLN A 162 0.36 19.94 -15.54
CA GLN A 162 -0.69 18.97 -15.88
C GLN A 162 -0.39 17.61 -15.27
N SER A 163 0.86 17.14 -15.36
CA SER A 163 1.30 15.88 -14.75
C SER A 163 1.10 15.89 -13.22
N LEU A 164 1.40 17.01 -12.57
CA LEU A 164 1.16 17.18 -11.14
C LEU A 164 -0.34 17.16 -10.81
N GLY A 165 -1.15 17.86 -11.61
CA GLY A 165 -2.60 17.91 -11.44
C GLY A 165 -3.27 16.55 -11.62
N SER A 166 -2.85 15.79 -12.64
CA SER A 166 -3.36 14.43 -12.87
C SER A 166 -2.93 13.49 -11.75
N ALA A 167 -1.66 13.53 -11.33
CA ALA A 167 -1.14 12.69 -10.26
C ALA A 167 -1.96 12.84 -8.95
N LEU A 168 -2.25 14.09 -8.56
CA LEU A 168 -3.04 14.38 -7.35
C LEU A 168 -4.52 14.01 -7.50
N LEU A 169 -5.15 14.31 -8.65
CA LEU A 169 -6.55 13.93 -8.89
C LEU A 169 -6.71 12.41 -8.80
N PHE A 170 -5.87 11.66 -9.51
CA PHE A 170 -5.95 10.22 -9.56
C PHE A 170 -5.51 9.54 -8.26
N PHE A 171 -4.59 10.16 -7.51
CA PHE A 171 -4.32 9.76 -6.12
C PHE A 171 -5.60 9.87 -5.26
N VAL A 172 -6.32 10.99 -5.33
CA VAL A 172 -7.56 11.18 -4.57
C VAL A 172 -8.63 10.17 -4.99
N LEU A 173 -8.84 9.97 -6.29
CA LEU A 173 -9.81 8.99 -6.80
C LEU A 173 -9.44 7.56 -6.39
N GLY A 174 -8.18 7.18 -6.52
CA GLY A 174 -7.66 5.89 -6.09
C GLY A 174 -7.85 5.67 -4.59
N GLN A 175 -7.57 6.69 -3.76
CA GLN A 175 -7.76 6.62 -2.31
C GLN A 175 -9.25 6.48 -1.93
N ILE A 176 -10.15 7.17 -2.65
CA ILE A 176 -11.61 7.01 -2.47
C ILE A 176 -12.04 5.57 -2.76
N VAL A 177 -11.57 4.98 -3.86
CA VAL A 177 -11.89 3.59 -4.22
C VAL A 177 -11.32 2.63 -3.18
N LEU A 178 -10.06 2.80 -2.78
CA LEU A 178 -9.40 1.96 -1.79
C LEU A 178 -10.13 1.96 -0.45
N LEU A 179 -10.50 3.15 0.05
CA LEU A 179 -11.26 3.31 1.30
C LEU A 179 -12.66 2.72 1.20
N THR A 180 -13.38 3.01 0.10
CA THR A 180 -14.73 2.49 -0.11
C THR A 180 -14.73 0.97 -0.17
N PHE A 181 -13.77 0.39 -0.88
CA PHE A 181 -13.61 -1.05 -0.95
C PHE A 181 -13.30 -1.67 0.41
N GLY A 182 -12.42 -1.03 1.20
CA GLY A 182 -12.14 -1.44 2.57
C GLY A 182 -13.37 -1.49 3.46
N LEU A 183 -14.26 -0.49 3.35
CA LEU A 183 -15.54 -0.45 4.07
C LEU A 183 -16.52 -1.51 3.57
N VAL A 184 -16.60 -1.74 2.25
CA VAL A 184 -17.44 -2.79 1.67
C VAL A 184 -16.95 -4.18 2.09
N TYR A 185 -15.64 -4.38 2.16
CA TYR A 185 -15.05 -5.62 2.68
C TYR A 185 -15.50 -5.89 4.11
N GLU A 186 -15.49 -4.87 4.98
CA GLU A 186 -16.00 -5.02 6.36
C GLU A 186 -17.50 -5.37 6.41
N LEU A 187 -18.32 -4.76 5.53
CA LEU A 187 -19.78 -5.00 5.49
C LEU A 187 -20.17 -6.37 4.92
N THR A 188 -19.33 -6.94 4.07
CA THR A 188 -19.60 -8.23 3.40
C THR A 188 -19.14 -9.44 4.21
N ASN A 189 -18.22 -9.25 5.16
CA ASN A 189 -17.80 -10.30 6.07
C ASN A 189 -18.88 -10.57 7.15
N PRO A 190 -19.10 -11.84 7.55
CA PRO A 190 -20.11 -12.18 8.57
C PRO A 190 -19.68 -11.80 10.00
N PHE A 191 -18.57 -11.08 10.15
CA PHE A 191 -18.00 -10.67 11.42
C PHE A 191 -17.37 -9.27 11.29
N ASN A 192 -17.19 -8.60 12.42
CA ASN A 192 -16.60 -7.27 12.45
C ASN A 192 -15.07 -7.36 12.37
N VAL A 193 -14.51 -7.03 11.20
CA VAL A 193 -13.06 -7.07 10.95
C VAL A 193 -12.30 -6.11 11.87
N ARG A 194 -12.83 -4.91 12.16
CA ARG A 194 -12.18 -3.95 13.06
C ARG A 194 -12.11 -4.45 14.49
N ASP A 195 -13.12 -5.16 14.96
CA ASP A 195 -13.12 -5.72 16.31
C ASP A 195 -12.09 -6.86 16.45
N GLU A 196 -11.92 -7.68 15.41
CA GLU A 196 -10.85 -8.67 15.37
C GLU A 196 -9.46 -8.01 15.37
N ILE A 197 -9.26 -6.96 14.58
CA ILE A 197 -8.01 -6.18 14.58
C ILE A 197 -7.76 -5.56 15.96
N LYS A 198 -8.78 -5.01 16.63
CA LYS A 198 -8.66 -4.48 18.01
C LYS A 198 -8.22 -5.53 19.03
N ARG A 199 -8.57 -6.80 18.79
CA ARG A 199 -8.17 -7.94 19.62
C ARG A 199 -6.79 -8.49 19.27
N ASN A 200 -6.04 -7.78 18.40
CA ASN A 200 -4.73 -8.20 17.90
C ASN A 200 -4.79 -9.52 17.11
N ASN A 201 -5.89 -9.78 16.41
CA ASN A 201 -6.03 -10.93 15.53
C ASN A 201 -5.25 -10.70 14.22
N LEU A 202 -4.03 -11.23 14.14
CA LEU A 202 -3.17 -11.04 12.98
C LEU A 202 -3.77 -11.64 11.69
N ALA A 203 -4.56 -12.71 11.77
CA ALA A 203 -5.23 -13.27 10.59
C ALA A 203 -6.19 -12.26 9.95
N ALA A 204 -6.97 -11.53 10.75
CA ALA A 204 -7.81 -10.44 10.27
C ALA A 204 -6.99 -9.30 9.63
N GLY A 205 -5.85 -8.95 10.27
CA GLY A 205 -4.95 -7.93 9.76
C GLY A 205 -4.33 -8.30 8.41
N ILE A 206 -3.86 -9.54 8.25
CA ILE A 206 -3.34 -10.07 6.97
C ILE A 206 -4.44 -10.11 5.91
N GLY A 207 -5.64 -10.58 6.27
CA GLY A 207 -6.79 -10.64 5.37
C GLY A 207 -7.14 -9.28 4.76
N LEU A 208 -7.26 -8.25 5.62
CA LEU A 208 -7.58 -6.91 5.18
C LEU A 208 -6.40 -6.26 4.43
N ALA A 209 -5.18 -6.36 4.93
CA ALA A 209 -3.99 -5.80 4.28
C ALA A 209 -3.78 -6.40 2.88
N GLY A 210 -3.92 -7.72 2.75
CA GLY A 210 -3.70 -8.46 1.50
C GLY A 210 -4.67 -8.03 0.41
N ILE A 211 -5.97 -7.95 0.71
CA ILE A 211 -6.96 -7.56 -0.28
C ILE A 211 -6.81 -6.08 -0.71
N LEU A 212 -6.38 -5.21 0.21
CA LEU A 212 -6.10 -3.81 -0.10
C LEU A 212 -4.86 -3.65 -0.99
N VAL A 213 -3.81 -4.42 -0.74
CA VAL A 213 -2.62 -4.46 -1.61
C VAL A 213 -2.98 -4.98 -3.00
N ALA A 214 -3.78 -6.05 -3.07
CA ALA A 214 -4.28 -6.59 -4.33
C ALA A 214 -5.08 -5.54 -5.13
N LEU A 215 -5.98 -4.81 -4.46
CA LEU A 215 -6.69 -3.70 -5.09
C LEU A 215 -5.75 -2.57 -5.52
N GLY A 216 -4.78 -2.18 -4.69
CA GLY A 216 -3.79 -1.17 -5.03
C GLY A 216 -3.02 -1.52 -6.31
N ILE A 217 -2.66 -2.79 -6.52
CA ILE A 217 -2.01 -3.28 -7.74
C ILE A 217 -2.92 -3.12 -8.96
N ILE A 218 -4.22 -3.41 -8.83
CA ILE A 218 -5.20 -3.21 -9.91
C ILE A 218 -5.37 -1.72 -10.22
N LEU A 219 -5.52 -0.89 -9.18
CA LEU A 219 -5.64 0.56 -9.34
C LEU A 219 -4.41 1.16 -10.01
N LYS A 220 -3.20 0.67 -9.69
CA LYS A 220 -1.98 1.08 -10.40
C LYS A 220 -2.15 0.88 -11.90
N SER A 221 -2.61 -0.28 -12.36
CA SER A 221 -2.80 -0.56 -13.78
C SER A 221 -3.84 0.37 -14.39
N SER A 222 -5.01 0.53 -13.75
CA SER A 222 -6.08 1.44 -14.21
C SER A 222 -5.66 2.91 -14.30
N LEU A 223 -4.61 3.31 -13.58
CA LEU A 223 -4.09 4.68 -13.53
C LEU A 223 -2.88 4.91 -14.44
N SER A 224 -2.25 3.83 -14.91
CA SER A 224 -1.06 3.91 -15.74
C SER A 224 -1.45 4.16 -17.20
N GLY A 225 -0.66 4.95 -17.92
CA GLY A 225 -0.86 5.21 -19.34
C GLY A 225 -0.65 6.68 -19.72
N PRO A 226 -0.62 6.99 -21.03
CA PRO A 226 -0.50 8.36 -21.49
C PRO A 226 -1.77 9.15 -21.14
N PHE A 227 -1.60 10.43 -20.79
CA PHE A 227 -2.75 11.31 -20.58
C PHE A 227 -3.47 11.58 -21.90
N THR A 228 -4.74 11.15 -22.02
CA THR A 228 -5.55 11.33 -23.24
C THR A 228 -6.64 12.40 -23.09
N GLY A 229 -6.84 12.89 -21.86
CA GLY A 229 -7.75 13.97 -21.54
C GLY A 229 -8.62 13.63 -20.34
N TRP A 230 -8.92 14.63 -19.52
CA TRP A 230 -9.60 14.47 -18.23
C TRP A 230 -10.83 13.56 -18.25
N VAL A 231 -11.76 13.79 -19.19
CA VAL A 231 -13.00 13.01 -19.27
C VAL A 231 -12.72 11.56 -19.63
N ASN A 232 -11.87 11.32 -20.63
CA ASN A 232 -11.53 9.98 -21.10
C ASN A 232 -10.77 9.19 -20.02
N ASP A 233 -9.81 9.83 -19.36
CA ASP A 233 -8.98 9.17 -18.36
C ASP A 233 -9.76 8.88 -17.07
N ILE A 234 -10.71 9.75 -16.67
CA ILE A 234 -11.61 9.46 -15.55
C ILE A 234 -12.56 8.30 -15.88
N ILE A 235 -13.15 8.29 -17.08
CA ILE A 235 -14.02 7.18 -17.52
C ILE A 235 -13.21 5.88 -17.58
N GLY A 236 -12.04 5.92 -18.20
CA GLY A 236 -11.12 4.79 -18.30
C GLY A 236 -10.77 4.24 -16.93
N PHE A 237 -10.33 5.10 -16.00
CA PHE A 237 -10.04 4.73 -14.63
C PHE A 237 -11.18 3.93 -13.99
N PHE A 238 -12.43 4.41 -14.06
CA PHE A 238 -13.56 3.70 -13.47
C PHE A 238 -13.89 2.39 -14.19
N VAL A 239 -13.84 2.37 -15.53
CA VAL A 239 -14.10 1.15 -16.31
C VAL A 239 -13.09 0.05 -15.97
N TYR A 240 -11.79 0.35 -16.03
CA TYR A 240 -10.74 -0.62 -15.71
C TYR A 240 -10.76 -1.01 -14.24
N THR A 241 -11.00 -0.07 -13.33
CA THR A 241 -11.10 -0.35 -11.89
C THR A 241 -12.27 -1.25 -11.56
N VAL A 242 -13.47 -0.98 -12.08
CA VAL A 242 -14.64 -1.84 -11.86
C VAL A 242 -14.43 -3.21 -12.47
N PHE A 243 -13.91 -3.29 -13.69
CA PHE A 243 -13.62 -4.56 -14.34
C PHE A 243 -12.57 -5.38 -13.56
N GLY A 244 -11.47 -4.76 -13.16
CA GLY A 244 -10.43 -5.37 -12.33
C GLY A 244 -10.95 -5.82 -10.98
N MET A 245 -11.80 -5.03 -10.30
CA MET A 245 -12.44 -5.43 -9.05
C MET A 245 -13.35 -6.65 -9.22
N VAL A 246 -14.15 -6.70 -10.29
CA VAL A 246 -15.01 -7.86 -10.58
C VAL A 246 -14.16 -9.11 -10.79
N LEU A 247 -13.07 -9.02 -11.56
CA LEU A 247 -12.12 -10.12 -11.73
C LEU A 247 -11.49 -10.52 -10.39
N LEU A 248 -11.01 -9.56 -9.60
CA LEU A 248 -10.39 -9.82 -8.30
C LEU A 248 -11.34 -10.58 -7.37
N LEU A 249 -12.59 -10.13 -7.24
CA LEU A 249 -13.59 -10.79 -6.39
C LEU A 249 -13.94 -12.19 -6.92
N GLY A 250 -14.10 -12.34 -8.25
CA GLY A 250 -14.38 -13.62 -8.88
C GLY A 250 -13.26 -14.64 -8.66
N PHE A 251 -12.00 -14.24 -8.87
CA PHE A 251 -10.85 -15.10 -8.63
C PHE A 251 -10.57 -15.32 -7.15
N SER A 252 -10.83 -14.35 -6.27
CA SER A 252 -10.70 -14.54 -4.82
C SER A 252 -11.65 -15.64 -4.35
N ALA A 253 -12.91 -15.63 -4.79
CA ALA A 253 -13.85 -16.72 -4.48
C ALA A 253 -13.35 -18.10 -4.97
N LEU A 254 -12.67 -18.15 -6.12
CA LEU A 254 -12.05 -19.38 -6.62
C LEU A 254 -10.86 -19.82 -5.76
N VAL A 255 -9.97 -18.89 -5.39
CA VAL A 255 -8.81 -19.12 -4.52
C VAL A 255 -9.26 -19.66 -3.17
N ASP A 256 -10.27 -19.05 -2.56
CA ASP A 256 -10.85 -19.47 -1.29
C ASP A 256 -11.32 -20.92 -1.37
N ARG A 257 -12.08 -21.26 -2.42
CA ARG A 257 -12.61 -22.61 -2.60
C ARG A 257 -11.52 -23.64 -2.86
N PHE A 258 -10.46 -23.26 -3.57
CA PHE A 258 -9.38 -24.16 -3.96
C PHE A 258 -8.39 -24.41 -2.81
N LEU A 259 -8.00 -23.35 -2.09
CA LEU A 259 -7.01 -23.44 -1.01
C LEU A 259 -7.62 -23.85 0.33
N LEU A 260 -8.91 -23.57 0.56
CA LEU A 260 -9.62 -23.91 1.79
C LEU A 260 -10.79 -24.87 1.48
N PRO A 261 -10.52 -26.14 1.10
CA PRO A 261 -11.57 -27.06 0.67
C PRO A 261 -12.52 -27.50 1.81
N THR A 262 -12.02 -27.52 3.05
CA THR A 262 -12.73 -28.02 4.23
C THR A 262 -13.26 -26.94 5.16
N THR A 263 -12.95 -25.68 4.88
CA THR A 263 -13.19 -24.52 5.76
C THR A 263 -13.49 -23.28 4.91
N ASN A 264 -13.65 -22.12 5.52
CA ASN A 264 -13.84 -20.84 4.82
C ASN A 264 -13.04 -19.73 5.51
N ILE A 265 -12.76 -18.64 4.79
CA ILE A 265 -11.96 -17.53 5.32
C ILE A 265 -12.54 -16.95 6.62
N ALA A 266 -13.86 -16.85 6.74
CA ALA A 266 -14.47 -16.25 7.92
C ALA A 266 -14.21 -17.08 9.19
N THR A 267 -14.28 -18.42 9.07
CA THR A 267 -13.89 -19.35 10.14
C THR A 267 -12.40 -19.24 10.45
N GLU A 268 -11.54 -19.27 9.42
CA GLU A 268 -10.08 -19.16 9.61
C GLU A 268 -9.67 -17.83 10.27
N ILE A 269 -10.36 -16.73 9.98
CA ILE A 269 -10.08 -15.43 10.61
C ILE A 269 -10.65 -15.39 12.03
N LYS A 270 -11.95 -15.66 12.21
CA LYS A 270 -12.67 -15.35 13.46
C LYS A 270 -12.52 -16.43 14.53
N GLU A 271 -12.63 -17.69 14.13
CA GLU A 271 -12.65 -18.82 15.07
C GLU A 271 -11.24 -19.34 15.31
N ASP A 272 -10.51 -19.62 14.23
CA ASP A 272 -9.19 -20.26 14.31
C ASP A 272 -8.03 -19.27 14.43
N GLN A 273 -8.24 -18.00 14.08
CA GLN A 273 -7.21 -16.96 13.99
C GLN A 273 -5.96 -17.45 13.23
N ASN A 274 -6.18 -18.20 12.15
CA ASN A 274 -5.16 -18.98 11.47
C ASN A 274 -4.29 -18.10 10.56
N VAL A 275 -3.22 -17.57 11.12
CA VAL A 275 -2.24 -16.75 10.41
C VAL A 275 -1.66 -17.49 9.19
N ALA A 276 -1.38 -18.79 9.31
CA ALA A 276 -0.74 -19.55 8.23
C ALA A 276 -1.66 -19.67 7.00
N ALA A 277 -2.93 -19.97 7.21
CA ALA A 277 -3.92 -20.02 6.13
C ALA A 277 -4.03 -18.65 5.43
N LEU A 278 -4.13 -17.57 6.22
CA LEU A 278 -4.29 -16.23 5.66
C LEU A 278 -3.06 -15.74 4.90
N VAL A 279 -1.84 -16.10 5.32
CA VAL A 279 -0.63 -15.78 4.55
C VAL A 279 -0.68 -16.38 3.15
N VAL A 280 -1.01 -17.68 3.04
CA VAL A 280 -1.02 -18.37 1.74
C VAL A 280 -2.15 -17.86 0.84
N VAL A 281 -3.35 -17.67 1.40
CA VAL A 281 -4.51 -17.16 0.67
C VAL A 281 -4.26 -15.75 0.15
N GLN A 282 -3.81 -14.83 1.02
CA GLN A 282 -3.58 -13.44 0.61
C GLN A 282 -2.41 -13.29 -0.35
N ALA A 283 -1.34 -14.08 -0.20
CA ALA A 283 -0.27 -14.11 -1.19
C ALA A 283 -0.78 -14.56 -2.57
N THR A 284 -1.70 -15.54 -2.61
CA THR A 284 -2.32 -16.01 -3.85
C THR A 284 -3.23 -14.96 -4.47
N ILE A 285 -4.02 -14.24 -3.66
CA ILE A 285 -4.86 -13.13 -4.12
C ILE A 285 -4.00 -12.00 -4.70
N ILE A 286 -2.88 -11.65 -4.06
CA ILE A 286 -1.92 -10.66 -4.60
C ILE A 286 -1.31 -11.16 -5.92
N ALA A 287 -0.94 -12.44 -6.02
CA ALA A 287 -0.43 -13.02 -7.26
C ALA A 287 -1.45 -12.94 -8.39
N VAL A 288 -2.72 -13.24 -8.11
CA VAL A 288 -3.83 -13.08 -9.05
C VAL A 288 -3.99 -11.62 -9.46
N ALA A 289 -3.93 -10.67 -8.51
CA ALA A 289 -4.02 -9.24 -8.81
C ALA A 289 -2.89 -8.77 -9.72
N LEU A 290 -1.67 -9.27 -9.54
CA LEU A 290 -0.55 -9.00 -10.46
C LEU A 290 -0.84 -9.50 -11.87
N ILE A 291 -1.42 -10.70 -12.01
CA ILE A 291 -1.80 -11.26 -13.32
C ILE A 291 -2.90 -10.43 -13.96
N ILE A 292 -3.96 -10.11 -13.22
CA ILE A 292 -5.07 -9.26 -13.70
C ILE A 292 -4.53 -7.92 -14.16
N ALA A 293 -3.71 -7.25 -13.33
CA ALA A 293 -3.17 -5.93 -13.62
C ALA A 293 -2.30 -5.88 -14.88
N HIS A 294 -1.65 -6.99 -15.28
CA HIS A 294 -0.91 -7.07 -16.54
C HIS A 294 -1.78 -7.51 -17.73
N ALA A 295 -2.93 -8.13 -17.47
CA ALA A 295 -3.81 -8.66 -18.50
C ALA A 295 -4.85 -7.62 -18.99
N ILE A 296 -5.15 -6.62 -18.17
CA ILE A 296 -6.12 -5.54 -18.46
C ILE A 296 -5.44 -4.23 -18.83
#